data_AF-A0A374C8F9-F1
#
_entry.id   AF-A0A374C8F9-F1
#
_cell.length_a   1.000
_cell.length_b   1.000
_cell.length_c   1.000
_cell.angle_alpha   90.00
_cell.angle_beta   90.00
_cell.angle_gamma   90.00
#
_symmetry.space_group_name_H-M   'P 1'
#
loop_
_entity.id
_entity.type
_entity.pdbx_description
1 polymer ?
#
loop_
_entity_poly.entity_id
_entity_poly.type
_entity_poly.pdbx_seq_one_letter_code
_entity_poly.pdbx_strand_id
1 'polypeptide(L)'
;MKYQTNKDLVESQFYLKMLDDFCKSGQVKIPDPASTVMPWDLKEDPLKDYLIHLFTLKVTIAETGEEVQKFQRQVVNSRIKSKIFYETVGKFIVECVHHMRFQRQRAWTESHRADDVLDWTPFRRMNEEVWRPLLDQIDEEHRNDGFDKTFFLRLFGEESIQASHNGEIHDGDTDRLHSSIGASKVENWERLVRDWKACIEQQVISKLKDFIALRQTHFETGLVRMMDQITRNMKLKGISEQRAVQAWEMMKNAWTETEFERRLNEMKIQDQYPEIKEIVAKMGRVADANGKDRLTIASGVDMKMEHSSGSDIEGITVGDDLNSLLPLELAQYSDEDMEGLFIYKYRTRRLQTFRYKSEMAKPSRKLGFTHASRKGPMIVCLDTSASMYGTPERISSTLISLIEETAEELERDCFLIDFSVSTRAIDLMAKRKVERLKKIGINIVEGKEDTASASHLPFIGGGTSAKKMMSQMFELLDHDGLHYVNADVLWITDFLIPNPSQAMLSRFKEYKETGTRFYGIRIVRSDDKEPNEWKAYFNQIYTVRYRPLRRY
;
A
#
# COMPACT_ATOMS: atom_id res chain seq x y z
N MET A 1 2.48 -24.27 -1.29
CA MET A 1 2.03 -23.19 -0.37
C MET A 1 2.68 -21.82 -0.64
N LYS A 2 4.01 -21.67 -0.76
CA LYS A 2 4.65 -20.37 -1.08
C LYS A 2 4.19 -19.71 -2.40
N TYR A 3 3.89 -20.52 -3.42
CA TYR A 3 3.34 -20.06 -4.72
C TYR A 3 1.88 -19.60 -4.65
N GLN A 4 1.10 -20.05 -3.65
CA GLN A 4 -0.33 -19.75 -3.54
C GLN A 4 -0.54 -18.32 -3.03
N THR A 5 0.28 -17.91 -2.06
CA THR A 5 0.18 -16.66 -1.30
C THR A 5 0.75 -15.43 -2.02
N ASN A 6 1.70 -15.61 -2.94
CA ASN A 6 2.15 -14.52 -3.81
C ASN A 6 1.10 -14.18 -4.89
N LYS A 7 0.32 -15.17 -5.36
CA LYS A 7 -0.76 -14.95 -6.34
C LYS A 7 -1.92 -14.13 -5.77
N ASP A 8 -2.32 -14.40 -4.52
CA ASP A 8 -3.40 -13.63 -3.87
C ASP A 8 -3.04 -12.14 -3.75
N LEU A 9 -1.78 -11.85 -3.43
CA LEU A 9 -1.29 -10.47 -3.38
C LEU A 9 -1.31 -9.82 -4.76
N VAL A 10 -0.82 -10.51 -5.79
CA VAL A 10 -0.78 -9.99 -7.18
C VAL A 10 -2.19 -9.73 -7.71
N GLU A 11 -3.12 -10.69 -7.52
CA GLU A 11 -4.51 -10.58 -7.99
C GLU A 11 -5.30 -9.51 -7.21
N SER A 12 -4.95 -9.27 -5.94
CA SER A 12 -5.60 -8.24 -5.10
C SER A 12 -4.94 -6.86 -5.22
N GLN A 13 -3.71 -6.77 -5.75
CA GLN A 13 -2.88 -5.55 -5.69
C GLN A 13 -3.56 -4.34 -6.32
N PHE A 14 -4.25 -4.54 -7.45
CA PHE A 14 -4.98 -3.50 -8.14
C PHE A 14 -6.08 -2.88 -7.24
N TYR A 15 -6.94 -3.72 -6.66
CA TYR A 15 -8.02 -3.28 -5.78
C TYR A 15 -7.51 -2.70 -4.44
N LEU A 16 -6.46 -3.28 -3.87
CA LEU A 16 -5.84 -2.77 -2.65
C LEU A 16 -5.19 -1.40 -2.86
N LYS A 17 -4.62 -1.14 -4.05
CA LYS A 17 -4.12 0.19 -4.41
C LYS A 17 -5.26 1.20 -4.52
N MET A 18 -6.37 0.84 -5.18
CA MET A 18 -7.56 1.70 -5.22
C MET A 18 -8.08 2.04 -3.81
N LEU A 19 -8.11 1.05 -2.91
CA LEU A 19 -8.51 1.23 -1.52
C LEU A 19 -7.54 2.13 -0.74
N ASP A 20 -6.23 1.94 -0.89
CA ASP A 20 -5.20 2.77 -0.24
C ASP A 20 -5.27 4.23 -0.71
N ASP A 21 -5.42 4.45 -2.03
CA ASP A 21 -5.56 5.78 -2.62
C ASP A 21 -6.82 6.50 -2.12
N PHE A 22 -7.95 5.78 -2.04
CA PHE A 22 -9.19 6.30 -1.45
C PHE A 22 -9.01 6.62 0.03
N CYS A 23 -8.35 5.76 0.80
CA CYS A 23 -8.11 5.99 2.23
C CYS A 23 -7.21 7.19 2.51
N LYS A 24 -6.28 7.50 1.61
CA LYS A 24 -5.35 8.65 1.73
C LYS A 24 -5.94 9.96 1.24
N SER A 25 -6.68 9.94 0.12
CA SER A 25 -7.11 11.16 -0.58
C SER A 25 -8.61 11.41 -0.57
N GLY A 26 -9.42 10.39 -0.25
CA GLY A 26 -10.87 10.41 -0.43
C GLY A 26 -11.30 10.48 -1.90
N GLN A 27 -10.37 10.36 -2.85
CA GLN A 27 -10.66 10.37 -4.28
C GLN A 27 -10.60 8.95 -4.83
N VAL A 28 -11.52 8.64 -5.74
CA VAL A 28 -11.47 7.39 -6.49
C VAL A 28 -10.44 7.54 -7.61
N LYS A 29 -9.24 7.05 -7.35
CA LYS A 29 -8.20 6.94 -8.38
C LYS A 29 -8.29 5.55 -8.99
N ILE A 30 -8.67 5.49 -10.26
CA ILE A 30 -8.58 4.26 -11.03
C ILE A 30 -7.16 4.22 -11.57
N PRO A 31 -6.32 3.24 -11.20
CA PRO A 31 -5.01 3.09 -11.81
C PRO A 31 -5.19 2.99 -13.33
N ASP A 32 -4.44 3.81 -14.08
CA ASP A 32 -4.54 3.79 -15.54
C ASP A 32 -4.37 2.33 -16.04
N PRO A 33 -5.22 1.86 -16.96
CA PRO A 33 -4.93 0.61 -17.63
C PRO A 33 -3.54 0.71 -18.24
N ALA A 34 -2.77 -0.38 -18.23
CA ALA A 34 -1.54 -0.42 -19.00
C ALA A 34 -1.86 0.09 -20.42
N SER A 35 -1.04 1.00 -20.94
CA SER A 35 -1.27 1.86 -22.12
C SER A 35 -1.52 1.12 -23.45
N THR A 36 -1.81 -0.18 -23.40
CA THR A 36 -1.96 -1.11 -24.51
C THR A 36 -3.38 -1.69 -24.65
N VAL A 37 -4.34 -1.38 -23.76
CA VAL A 37 -5.70 -1.95 -23.83
C VAL A 37 -6.63 -0.98 -24.56
N MET A 38 -7.15 -1.41 -25.71
CA MET A 38 -8.12 -0.64 -26.47
C MET A 38 -9.46 -0.53 -25.71
N PRO A 39 -10.26 0.53 -25.91
CA PRO A 39 -11.52 0.74 -25.17
C PRO A 39 -12.54 -0.40 -25.29
N TRP A 40 -12.52 -1.18 -26.37
CA TRP A 40 -13.40 -2.35 -26.58
C TRP A 40 -12.88 -3.64 -25.95
N ASP A 41 -11.66 -3.66 -25.42
CA ASP A 41 -11.05 -4.80 -24.70
C ASP A 41 -11.17 -4.65 -23.17
N LEU A 42 -11.92 -3.66 -22.68
CA LEU A 42 -12.23 -3.49 -21.27
C LEU A 42 -13.09 -4.66 -20.78
N LYS A 43 -12.44 -5.68 -20.23
CA LYS A 43 -13.12 -6.78 -19.54
C LYS A 43 -13.95 -6.23 -18.39
N GLU A 44 -15.16 -6.75 -18.25
CA GLU A 44 -16.03 -6.44 -17.13
C GLU A 44 -15.37 -6.89 -15.79
N ASP A 45 -15.45 -6.03 -14.78
CA ASP A 45 -14.85 -6.26 -13.48
C ASP A 45 -15.85 -5.89 -12.36
N PRO A 46 -16.69 -6.85 -11.93
CA PRO A 46 -17.71 -6.62 -10.92
C PRO A 46 -17.17 -6.11 -9.58
N LEU A 47 -15.95 -6.52 -9.22
CA LEU A 47 -15.34 -6.10 -7.96
C LEU A 47 -14.90 -4.64 -8.06
N LYS A 48 -14.25 -4.24 -9.15
CA LYS A 48 -13.91 -2.84 -9.40
C LYS A 48 -15.16 -1.96 -9.42
N ASP A 49 -16.20 -2.36 -10.13
CA ASP A 49 -17.44 -1.59 -10.25
C ASP A 49 -18.12 -1.43 -8.89
N TYR A 50 -18.16 -2.51 -8.10
CA TYR A 50 -18.67 -2.46 -6.73
C TYR A 50 -17.84 -1.54 -5.83
N LEU A 51 -16.51 -1.55 -5.91
CA LEU A 51 -15.66 -0.66 -5.12
C LEU A 51 -15.88 0.81 -5.51
N ILE A 52 -16.00 1.11 -6.80
CA ILE A 52 -16.32 2.46 -7.27
C ILE A 52 -17.68 2.90 -6.71
N HIS A 53 -18.69 2.04 -6.77
CA HIS A 53 -20.00 2.30 -6.16
C HIS A 53 -19.87 2.56 -4.65
N LEU A 54 -19.14 1.72 -3.92
CA LEU A 54 -18.93 1.87 -2.48
C LEU A 54 -18.23 3.20 -2.12
N PHE A 55 -17.21 3.58 -2.89
CA PHE A 55 -16.43 4.80 -2.63
C PHE A 55 -17.21 6.07 -2.98
N THR A 56 -18.12 5.99 -3.94
CA THR A 56 -18.96 7.11 -4.39
C THR A 56 -20.36 7.12 -3.78
N LEU A 57 -20.68 6.13 -2.93
CA LEU A 57 -21.99 5.95 -2.32
C LEU A 57 -22.44 7.25 -1.64
N LYS A 58 -23.57 7.79 -2.08
CA LYS A 58 -24.13 9.03 -1.52
C LYS A 58 -25.21 8.71 -0.48
N VAL A 59 -25.28 9.57 0.54
CA VAL A 59 -26.36 9.56 1.54
C VAL A 59 -26.84 10.99 1.72
N THR A 60 -28.15 11.15 1.82
CA THR A 60 -28.79 12.43 2.13
C THR A 60 -28.79 12.63 3.65
N ILE A 61 -28.27 13.76 4.10
CA ILE A 61 -28.33 14.14 5.52
C ILE A 61 -29.76 14.57 5.82
N ALA A 62 -30.44 13.86 6.73
CA ALA A 62 -31.85 14.13 7.06
C ALA A 62 -32.12 15.56 7.58
N GLU A 63 -31.12 16.18 8.21
CA GLU A 63 -31.23 17.51 8.82
C GLU A 63 -31.02 18.65 7.81
N THR A 64 -30.15 18.48 6.81
CA THR A 64 -29.76 19.54 5.86
C THR A 64 -30.26 19.30 4.43
N GLY A 65 -30.71 18.09 4.11
CA GLY A 65 -31.04 17.68 2.75
C GLY A 65 -29.85 17.56 1.80
N GLU A 66 -28.61 17.77 2.29
CA GLU A 66 -27.39 17.73 1.49
C GLU A 66 -27.05 16.28 1.11
N GLU A 67 -26.79 16.01 -0.16
CA GLU A 67 -26.17 14.75 -0.61
C GLU A 67 -24.67 14.78 -0.34
N VAL A 68 -24.20 13.87 0.50
CA VAL A 68 -22.77 13.72 0.80
C VAL A 68 -22.29 12.32 0.46
N GLN A 69 -21.03 12.20 0.05
CA GLN A 69 -20.38 10.90 -0.09
C GLN A 69 -20.24 10.27 1.31
N LYS A 70 -20.87 9.10 1.48
CA LYS A 70 -21.08 8.41 2.75
C LYS A 70 -19.78 8.15 3.50
N PHE A 71 -18.77 7.65 2.78
CA PHE A 71 -17.50 7.23 3.39
C PHE A 71 -16.36 8.23 3.19
N GLN A 72 -16.39 9.06 2.14
CA GLN A 72 -15.30 9.99 1.82
C GLN A 72 -14.93 10.90 3.01
N ARG A 73 -15.90 11.67 3.52
CA ARG A 73 -15.65 12.57 4.67
C ARG A 73 -15.23 11.79 5.92
N GLN A 74 -15.76 10.58 6.10
CA GLN A 74 -15.44 9.76 7.27
C GLN A 74 -14.00 9.25 7.26
N VAL A 75 -13.53 8.83 6.09
CA VAL A 75 -12.19 8.25 5.90
C VAL A 75 -11.12 9.34 5.86
N VAL A 76 -11.40 10.49 5.24
CA VAL A 76 -10.45 11.61 5.19
C VAL A 76 -10.32 12.32 6.54
N ASN A 77 -11.42 12.53 7.25
CA ASN A 77 -11.40 13.33 8.48
C ASN A 77 -11.13 12.50 9.76
N SER A 78 -11.09 11.18 9.67
CA SER A 78 -10.83 10.32 10.82
C SER A 78 -9.90 9.17 10.47
N ARG A 79 -8.71 9.19 11.09
CA ARG A 79 -7.68 8.16 10.95
C ARG A 79 -8.19 6.79 11.39
N ILE A 80 -8.92 6.73 12.51
CA ILE A 80 -9.44 5.45 12.99
C ILE A 80 -10.47 4.88 12.01
N LYS A 81 -11.37 5.72 11.48
CA LYS A 81 -12.34 5.29 10.45
C LYS A 81 -11.66 4.86 9.16
N SER A 82 -10.60 5.55 8.74
CA SER A 82 -9.79 5.15 7.59
C SER A 82 -9.18 3.76 7.76
N LYS A 83 -8.58 3.47 8.93
CA LYS A 83 -8.02 2.14 9.25
C LYS A 83 -9.08 1.04 9.26
N ILE A 84 -10.22 1.31 9.89
CA ILE A 84 -11.38 0.39 9.92
C ILE A 84 -11.87 0.11 8.50
N PHE A 85 -12.04 1.15 7.68
CA PHE A 85 -12.48 1.04 6.30
C PHE A 85 -11.51 0.19 5.50
N TYR A 86 -10.22 0.50 5.56
CA TYR A 86 -9.16 -0.24 4.88
C TYR A 86 -9.18 -1.73 5.27
N GLU A 87 -9.24 -2.04 6.56
CA GLU A 87 -9.20 -3.44 7.00
C GLU A 87 -10.46 -4.22 6.59
N THR A 88 -11.62 -3.59 6.68
CA THR A 88 -12.91 -4.26 6.40
C THR A 88 -13.14 -4.45 4.90
N VAL A 89 -12.90 -3.40 4.11
CA VAL A 89 -13.00 -3.47 2.65
C VAL A 89 -11.87 -4.34 2.09
N GLY A 90 -10.67 -4.26 2.67
CA GLY A 90 -9.56 -5.13 2.30
C GLY A 90 -9.88 -6.62 2.48
N LYS A 91 -10.50 -7.00 3.61
CA LYS A 91 -10.98 -8.39 3.82
C LYS A 91 -11.99 -8.80 2.73
N PHE A 92 -12.96 -7.95 2.45
CA PHE A 92 -13.97 -8.22 1.42
C PHE A 92 -13.37 -8.39 0.01
N ILE A 93 -12.38 -7.56 -0.34
CA ILE A 93 -11.62 -7.69 -1.60
C ILE A 93 -10.96 -9.06 -1.68
N VAL A 94 -10.25 -9.47 -0.62
CA VAL A 94 -9.55 -10.76 -0.58
C VAL A 94 -10.54 -11.93 -0.67
N GLU A 95 -11.67 -11.84 0.03
CA GLU A 95 -12.76 -12.84 -0.08
C GLU A 95 -13.30 -12.97 -1.52
N CYS A 96 -13.49 -11.84 -2.22
CA CYS A 96 -13.93 -11.83 -3.61
C CYS A 96 -12.89 -12.45 -4.56
N VAL A 97 -11.61 -12.10 -4.39
CA VAL A 97 -10.50 -12.68 -5.17
C VAL A 97 -10.38 -14.19 -4.92
N HIS A 98 -10.47 -14.63 -3.66
CA HIS A 98 -10.52 -16.05 -3.32
C HIS A 98 -11.72 -16.76 -3.94
N HIS A 99 -12.89 -16.12 -3.97
CA HIS A 99 -14.07 -16.67 -4.63
C HIS A 99 -13.86 -16.84 -6.14
N MET A 100 -13.36 -15.81 -6.84
CA MET A 100 -13.06 -15.89 -8.28
C MET A 100 -12.08 -17.02 -8.58
N ARG A 101 -10.99 -17.10 -7.80
CA ARG A 101 -9.98 -18.14 -7.94
C ARG A 101 -10.56 -19.54 -7.76
N PHE A 102 -11.41 -19.72 -6.76
CA PHE A 102 -12.12 -20.98 -6.54
C PHE A 102 -13.02 -21.35 -7.72
N GLN A 103 -13.75 -20.40 -8.30
CA GLN A 103 -14.58 -20.67 -9.49
C GLN A 103 -13.72 -21.04 -10.71
N ARG A 104 -12.61 -20.33 -10.96
CA ARG A 104 -11.67 -20.68 -12.04
C ARG A 104 -11.05 -22.06 -11.85
N GLN A 105 -10.75 -22.44 -10.60
CA GLN A 105 -10.25 -23.80 -10.29
C GLN A 105 -11.31 -24.87 -10.57
N ARG A 106 -12.58 -24.60 -10.31
CA ARG A 106 -13.67 -25.53 -10.63
C ARG A 106 -13.88 -25.69 -12.13
N ALA A 107 -13.72 -24.60 -12.88
CA ALA A 107 -13.81 -24.61 -14.35
C ALA A 107 -12.53 -25.14 -15.03
N TRP A 108 -11.49 -25.51 -14.27
CA TRP A 108 -10.20 -25.89 -14.83
C TRP A 108 -10.30 -27.10 -15.76
N THR A 109 -11.02 -28.16 -15.35
CA THR A 109 -11.20 -29.37 -16.15
C THR A 109 -11.94 -29.09 -17.45
N GLU A 110 -12.94 -28.22 -17.39
CA GLU A 110 -13.71 -27.82 -18.56
C GLU A 110 -12.88 -26.97 -19.52
N SER A 111 -12.10 -26.04 -18.97
CA SER A 111 -11.18 -25.22 -19.76
C SER A 111 -10.13 -26.05 -20.50
N HIS A 112 -9.63 -27.13 -19.87
CA HIS A 112 -8.73 -28.09 -20.53
C HIS A 112 -9.45 -28.91 -21.58
N ARG A 113 -10.68 -29.37 -21.29
CA ARG A 113 -11.52 -30.07 -22.26
C ARG A 113 -11.75 -29.23 -23.52
N ALA A 114 -11.89 -27.90 -23.39
CA ALA A 114 -11.97 -27.02 -24.55
C ALA A 114 -10.70 -27.07 -25.41
N ASP A 115 -9.51 -27.07 -24.80
CA ASP A 115 -8.25 -27.20 -25.53
C ASP A 115 -8.10 -28.56 -26.21
N ASP A 116 -8.48 -29.65 -25.53
CA ASP A 116 -8.33 -31.03 -26.04
C ASP A 116 -9.03 -31.25 -27.39
N VAL A 117 -10.07 -30.46 -27.69
CA VAL A 117 -10.80 -30.52 -28.97
C VAL A 117 -9.90 -30.13 -30.16
N LEU A 118 -8.90 -29.27 -29.94
CA LEU A 118 -7.91 -28.90 -30.95
C LEU A 118 -6.89 -30.00 -31.23
N ASP A 119 -6.84 -31.05 -30.41
CA ASP A 119 -6.00 -32.22 -30.63
C ASP A 119 -6.77 -33.39 -31.28
N TRP A 120 -8.08 -33.24 -31.50
CA TRP A 120 -8.88 -34.27 -32.15
C TRP A 120 -8.42 -34.51 -33.60
N THR A 121 -8.46 -35.77 -34.03
CA THR A 121 -8.17 -36.10 -35.43
C THR A 121 -9.18 -35.42 -36.38
N PRO A 122 -8.79 -35.08 -37.62
CA PRO A 122 -9.70 -34.47 -38.59
C PRO A 122 -10.99 -35.29 -38.80
N PHE A 123 -10.87 -36.61 -38.86
CA PHE A 123 -12.03 -37.52 -38.97
C PHE A 123 -13.00 -37.38 -37.79
N ARG A 124 -12.48 -37.26 -36.56
CA ARG A 124 -13.32 -37.08 -35.36
C ARG A 124 -14.03 -35.73 -35.36
N ARG A 125 -13.37 -34.66 -35.82
CA ARG A 125 -13.97 -33.32 -35.93
C ARG A 125 -15.06 -33.25 -37.00
N MET A 126 -14.91 -34.00 -38.09
CA MET A 126 -15.92 -34.04 -39.15
C MET A 126 -17.15 -34.87 -38.78
N ASN A 127 -17.05 -35.76 -37.78
CA ASN A 127 -18.14 -36.63 -37.37
C ASN A 127 -19.23 -35.85 -36.62
N GLU A 128 -20.38 -35.72 -37.25
CA GLU A 128 -21.58 -35.05 -36.76
C GLU A 128 -22.15 -35.65 -35.47
N GLU A 129 -22.00 -36.96 -35.27
CA GLU A 129 -22.38 -37.66 -34.04
C GLU A 129 -21.47 -37.30 -32.85
N VAL A 130 -20.32 -36.67 -33.10
CA VAL A 130 -19.36 -36.26 -32.06
C VAL A 130 -19.51 -34.79 -31.73
N TRP A 131 -19.54 -33.91 -32.74
CA TRP A 131 -19.53 -32.46 -32.49
C TRP A 131 -20.91 -31.89 -32.15
N ARG A 132 -22.02 -32.47 -32.63
CA ARG A 132 -23.37 -31.99 -32.25
C ARG A 132 -23.65 -32.17 -30.75
N PRO A 133 -23.43 -33.36 -30.14
CA PRO A 133 -23.62 -33.51 -28.69
C PRO A 133 -22.69 -32.62 -27.86
N LEU A 134 -21.47 -32.34 -28.37
CA LEU A 134 -20.58 -31.37 -27.73
C LEU A 134 -21.21 -29.97 -27.70
N LEU A 135 -21.74 -29.48 -28.83
CA LEU A 135 -22.43 -28.18 -28.88
C LEU A 135 -23.70 -28.17 -28.01
N ASP A 136 -24.43 -29.29 -27.95
CA ASP A 136 -25.59 -29.44 -27.06
C ASP A 136 -25.18 -29.29 -25.59
N GLN A 137 -24.09 -29.94 -25.19
CA GLN A 137 -23.57 -29.86 -23.83
C GLN A 137 -23.10 -28.44 -23.47
N ILE A 138 -22.33 -27.80 -24.36
CA ILE A 138 -21.85 -26.44 -24.11
C ILE A 138 -23.02 -25.48 -24.00
N ASP A 139 -24.05 -25.61 -24.85
CA ASP A 139 -25.25 -24.79 -24.76
C ASP A 139 -26.03 -25.03 -23.46
N GLU A 140 -26.17 -26.28 -23.01
CA GLU A 140 -26.81 -26.57 -21.72
C GLU A 140 -26.08 -25.90 -20.55
N GLU A 141 -24.74 -25.91 -20.56
CA GLU A 141 -23.90 -25.35 -19.49
C GLU A 141 -23.75 -23.82 -19.59
N HIS A 142 -23.79 -23.24 -20.81
CA HIS A 142 -23.37 -21.85 -21.09
C HIS A 142 -24.31 -21.00 -21.95
N ARG A 143 -25.55 -21.42 -22.20
CA ARG A 143 -26.54 -20.59 -22.93
C ARG A 143 -26.71 -19.20 -22.33
N ASN A 144 -26.71 -19.11 -21.00
CA ASN A 144 -26.87 -17.84 -20.28
C ASN A 144 -25.57 -17.02 -20.19
N ASP A 145 -24.44 -17.63 -20.56
CA ASP A 145 -23.10 -17.03 -20.51
C ASP A 145 -22.64 -16.53 -21.90
N GLY A 146 -23.57 -16.50 -22.87
CA GLY A 146 -23.34 -15.93 -24.21
C GLY A 146 -22.97 -16.94 -25.30
N PHE A 147 -23.11 -18.24 -25.07
CA PHE A 147 -22.82 -19.25 -26.10
C PHE A 147 -23.90 -19.28 -27.19
N ASP A 148 -23.50 -19.10 -28.46
CA ASP A 148 -24.41 -19.18 -29.60
C ASP A 148 -24.27 -20.52 -30.34
N LYS A 149 -25.04 -21.51 -29.87
CA LYS A 149 -25.13 -22.82 -30.51
C LYS A 149 -25.57 -22.73 -31.98
N THR A 150 -26.50 -21.82 -32.30
CA THR A 150 -27.05 -21.73 -33.66
C THR A 150 -26.01 -21.22 -34.66
N PHE A 151 -25.15 -20.31 -34.22
CA PHE A 151 -23.99 -19.87 -34.96
C PHE A 151 -23.03 -21.04 -35.26
N PHE A 152 -22.68 -21.86 -34.27
CA PHE A 152 -21.76 -23.00 -34.48
C PHE A 152 -22.37 -24.13 -35.30
N LEU A 153 -23.67 -24.41 -35.18
CA LEU A 153 -24.39 -25.35 -36.05
C LEU A 153 -24.29 -24.94 -37.52
N ARG A 154 -24.44 -23.64 -37.81
CA ARG A 154 -24.25 -23.11 -39.17
C ARG A 154 -22.78 -23.11 -39.56
N LEU A 155 -21.88 -22.67 -38.69
CA LEU A 155 -20.45 -22.58 -38.99
C LEU A 155 -19.84 -23.94 -39.34
N PHE A 156 -20.26 -25.00 -38.65
CA PHE A 156 -19.77 -26.37 -38.88
C PHE A 156 -20.53 -27.08 -40.02
N GLY A 157 -21.81 -26.72 -40.24
CA GLY A 157 -22.70 -27.34 -41.23
C GLY A 157 -22.82 -26.61 -42.58
N GLU A 158 -22.40 -25.35 -42.72
CA GLU A 158 -22.58 -24.60 -43.97
C GLU A 158 -21.72 -25.16 -45.11
N GLU A 159 -22.43 -25.63 -46.14
CA GLU A 159 -22.04 -25.51 -47.53
C GLU A 159 -21.91 -24.02 -47.88
N SER A 160 -20.82 -23.62 -48.52
CA SER A 160 -20.69 -22.27 -49.06
C SER A 160 -21.83 -21.99 -50.05
N ILE A 161 -22.79 -21.13 -49.69
CA ILE A 161 -23.73 -20.54 -50.65
C ILE A 161 -22.97 -19.51 -51.50
N GLN A 162 -22.02 -19.97 -52.31
CA GLN A 162 -21.37 -19.22 -53.38
C GLN A 162 -20.87 -20.19 -54.45
N ALA A 163 -21.78 -20.84 -55.19
CA ALA A 163 -21.60 -21.23 -56.59
C ALA A 163 -22.78 -22.08 -57.09
N SER A 164 -23.87 -21.44 -57.51
CA SER A 164 -24.63 -21.85 -58.71
C SER A 164 -25.83 -20.91 -58.92
N HIS A 165 -25.58 -19.80 -59.61
CA HIS A 165 -26.57 -19.34 -60.59
C HIS A 165 -26.65 -20.42 -61.65
N ASN A 166 -27.67 -21.27 -61.58
CA ASN A 166 -28.44 -21.80 -62.70
C ASN A 166 -29.30 -22.93 -62.14
N GLY A 167 -30.61 -22.68 -62.14
CA GLY A 167 -31.60 -23.61 -61.64
C GLY A 167 -31.61 -24.89 -62.46
N GLU A 168 -31.58 -26.01 -61.75
CA GLU A 168 -32.34 -27.22 -62.03
C GLU A 168 -32.27 -28.09 -60.76
N ILE A 169 -33.42 -28.30 -60.12
CA ILE A 169 -33.55 -29.19 -58.97
C ILE A 169 -33.88 -30.57 -59.55
N HIS A 170 -32.93 -31.51 -59.46
CA HIS A 170 -33.17 -32.92 -59.77
C HIS A 170 -33.67 -33.65 -58.52
N ASP A 171 -34.84 -34.30 -58.66
CA ASP A 171 -35.53 -35.12 -57.66
C ASP A 171 -34.84 -36.50 -57.53
N GLY A 172 -33.61 -36.50 -56.99
CA GLY A 172 -32.81 -37.72 -56.80
C GLY A 172 -31.55 -37.56 -55.94
N ASP A 173 -31.28 -36.39 -55.36
CA ASP A 173 -30.08 -36.08 -54.57
C ASP A 173 -30.34 -36.13 -53.05
N THR A 174 -31.11 -37.11 -52.56
CA THR A 174 -31.35 -37.29 -51.11
C THR A 174 -30.23 -38.05 -50.37
N ASP A 175 -29.14 -38.41 -51.06
CA ASP A 175 -28.00 -39.15 -50.47
C ASP A 175 -26.66 -38.39 -50.62
N ARG A 176 -26.71 -37.05 -50.73
CA ARG A 176 -25.51 -36.22 -50.62
C ARG A 176 -25.11 -36.12 -49.16
N LEU A 177 -24.15 -36.98 -48.80
CA LEU A 177 -23.24 -36.86 -47.67
C LEU A 177 -23.16 -35.40 -47.18
N HIS A 178 -23.81 -35.07 -46.05
CA HIS A 178 -23.71 -33.77 -45.41
C HIS A 178 -22.24 -33.51 -45.08
N SER A 179 -21.51 -32.89 -46.01
CA SER A 179 -20.10 -32.60 -45.83
C SER A 179 -20.01 -31.46 -44.84
N SER A 180 -19.53 -31.75 -43.64
CA SER A 180 -19.19 -30.78 -42.61
C SER A 180 -17.93 -29.99 -43.02
N ILE A 181 -17.99 -29.30 -44.17
CA ILE A 181 -16.90 -28.51 -44.74
C ILE A 181 -16.39 -27.51 -43.70
N GLY A 182 -17.31 -26.92 -42.93
CA GLY A 182 -17.00 -26.05 -41.81
C GLY A 182 -16.25 -26.74 -40.67
N ALA A 183 -16.67 -27.94 -40.27
CA ALA A 183 -16.01 -28.70 -39.20
C ALA A 183 -14.64 -29.28 -39.61
N SER A 184 -14.33 -29.32 -40.90
CA SER A 184 -12.98 -29.70 -41.39
C SER A 184 -11.92 -28.61 -41.17
N LYS A 185 -12.35 -27.35 -41.01
CA LYS A 185 -11.48 -26.17 -40.87
C LYS A 185 -11.05 -26.00 -39.42
N VAL A 186 -9.74 -26.01 -39.16
CA VAL A 186 -9.18 -25.87 -37.81
C VAL A 186 -9.54 -24.50 -37.20
N GLU A 187 -9.62 -23.46 -38.02
CA GLU A 187 -9.94 -22.09 -37.60
C GLU A 187 -11.33 -21.99 -36.94
N ASN A 188 -12.29 -22.79 -37.42
CA ASN A 188 -13.63 -22.83 -36.86
C ASN A 188 -13.65 -23.49 -35.47
N TRP A 189 -12.77 -24.47 -35.24
CA TRP A 189 -12.57 -25.08 -33.92
C TRP A 189 -11.81 -24.16 -32.97
N GLU A 190 -10.79 -23.46 -33.44
CA GLU A 190 -10.10 -22.42 -32.65
C GLU A 190 -11.08 -21.34 -32.19
N ARG A 191 -12.02 -20.97 -33.06
CA ARG A 191 -13.12 -20.06 -32.70
C ARG A 191 -14.04 -20.67 -31.64
N LEU A 192 -14.45 -21.92 -31.79
CA LEU A 192 -15.27 -22.61 -30.77
C LEU A 192 -14.57 -22.60 -29.41
N VAL A 193 -13.28 -22.95 -29.36
CA VAL A 193 -12.50 -22.97 -28.11
C VAL A 193 -12.40 -21.57 -27.51
N ARG A 194 -12.18 -20.54 -28.33
CA ARG A 194 -12.15 -19.15 -27.87
C ARG A 194 -13.49 -18.72 -27.25
N ASP A 195 -14.59 -18.96 -27.95
CA ASP A 195 -15.93 -18.54 -27.51
C ASP A 195 -16.38 -19.35 -26.29
N TRP A 196 -16.08 -20.66 -26.25
CA TRP A 196 -16.32 -21.50 -25.08
C TRP A 196 -15.53 -21.02 -23.86
N LYS A 197 -14.23 -20.74 -23.99
CA LYS A 197 -13.44 -20.17 -22.90
C LYS A 197 -13.94 -18.79 -22.46
N ALA A 198 -14.46 -17.98 -23.39
CA ALA A 198 -15.09 -16.72 -23.05
C ALA A 198 -16.35 -16.93 -22.22
N CYS A 199 -17.21 -17.90 -22.56
CA CYS A 199 -18.38 -18.28 -21.77
C CYS A 199 -18.01 -18.77 -20.36
N ILE A 200 -16.97 -19.60 -20.23
CA ILE A 200 -16.46 -20.03 -18.92
C ILE A 200 -16.06 -18.82 -18.06
N GLU A 201 -15.33 -17.85 -18.63
CA GLU A 201 -14.94 -16.64 -17.89
C GLU A 201 -16.16 -15.75 -17.57
N GLN A 202 -17.12 -15.61 -18.47
CA GLN A 202 -18.37 -14.89 -18.22
C GLN A 202 -19.17 -15.52 -17.08
N GLN A 203 -19.22 -16.85 -17.01
CA GLN A 203 -19.87 -17.55 -15.91
C GLN A 203 -19.17 -17.27 -14.56
N VAL A 204 -17.83 -17.22 -14.54
CA VAL A 204 -17.05 -16.84 -13.36
C VAL A 204 -17.38 -15.41 -12.92
N ILE A 205 -17.46 -14.47 -13.87
CA ILE A 205 -17.82 -13.07 -13.64
C ILE A 205 -19.26 -12.97 -13.09
N SER A 206 -20.22 -13.69 -13.67
CA SER A 206 -21.61 -13.72 -13.20
C SER A 206 -21.72 -14.25 -11.78
N LYS A 207 -21.02 -15.36 -11.47
CA LYS A 207 -20.97 -15.92 -10.11
C LYS A 207 -20.37 -14.93 -9.10
N LEU A 208 -19.39 -14.12 -9.51
CA LEU A 208 -18.84 -13.05 -8.68
C LEU A 208 -19.87 -11.94 -8.43
N LYS A 209 -20.62 -11.51 -9.46
CA LYS A 209 -21.71 -10.53 -9.30
C LYS A 209 -22.72 -11.01 -8.27
N ASP A 210 -23.17 -12.25 -8.38
CA ASP A 210 -24.11 -12.86 -7.44
C ASP A 210 -23.53 -12.92 -6.02
N PHE A 211 -22.25 -13.29 -5.90
CA PHE A 211 -21.54 -13.35 -4.62
C PHE A 211 -21.46 -11.99 -3.92
N ILE A 212 -21.21 -10.92 -4.67
CA ILE A 212 -21.16 -9.54 -4.17
C ILE A 212 -22.57 -9.08 -3.81
N ALA A 213 -23.55 -9.24 -4.71
CA ALA A 213 -24.93 -8.80 -4.50
C ALA A 213 -25.56 -9.40 -3.24
N LEU A 214 -25.32 -10.70 -2.98
CA LEU A 214 -25.83 -11.40 -1.79
C LEU A 214 -25.27 -10.82 -0.48
N ARG A 215 -24.05 -10.27 -0.48
CA ARG A 215 -23.35 -9.80 0.73
C ARG A 215 -23.37 -8.29 0.90
N GLN A 216 -23.60 -7.53 -0.17
CA GLN A 216 -23.47 -6.08 -0.21
C GLN A 216 -24.18 -5.39 0.96
N THR A 217 -25.48 -5.65 1.15
CA THR A 217 -26.28 -4.96 2.16
C THR A 217 -25.82 -5.25 3.58
N HIS A 218 -25.50 -6.52 3.87
CA HIS A 218 -24.97 -6.94 5.16
C HIS A 218 -23.60 -6.35 5.43
N PHE A 219 -22.72 -6.37 4.42
CA PHE A 219 -21.38 -5.80 4.48
C PHE A 219 -21.42 -4.30 4.75
N GLU A 220 -22.15 -3.53 3.95
CA GLU A 220 -22.25 -2.06 4.09
C GLU A 220 -22.83 -1.67 5.45
N THR A 221 -23.87 -2.38 5.91
CA THR A 221 -24.49 -2.13 7.21
C THR A 221 -23.54 -2.48 8.36
N GLY A 222 -22.81 -3.60 8.24
CA GLY A 222 -21.79 -4.01 9.21
C GLY A 222 -20.64 -3.00 9.33
N LEU A 223 -20.17 -2.47 8.19
CA LEU A 223 -19.13 -1.45 8.12
C LEU A 223 -19.54 -0.16 8.85
N VAL A 224 -20.73 0.36 8.55
CA VAL A 224 -21.29 1.56 9.23
C VAL A 224 -21.44 1.31 10.72
N ARG A 225 -22.03 0.17 11.10
CA ARG A 225 -22.23 -0.19 12.52
C ARG A 225 -20.89 -0.21 13.27
N MET A 226 -19.85 -0.80 12.69
CA MET A 226 -18.54 -0.87 13.33
C MET A 226 -17.91 0.51 13.52
N MET A 227 -17.95 1.38 12.49
CA MET A 227 -17.46 2.76 12.60
C MET A 227 -18.22 3.56 13.67
N ASP A 228 -19.55 3.39 13.74
CA ASP A 228 -20.39 4.08 14.72
C ASP A 228 -20.18 3.58 16.14
N GLN A 229 -19.95 2.28 16.32
CA GLN A 229 -19.63 1.70 17.65
C GLN A 229 -18.32 2.28 18.18
N ILE A 230 -17.27 2.32 17.36
CA ILE A 230 -15.96 2.86 17.77
C ILE A 230 -16.06 4.36 18.05
N THR A 231 -16.74 5.10 17.17
CA THR A 231 -16.94 6.54 17.37
C THR A 231 -17.71 6.83 18.66
N ARG A 232 -18.75 6.05 18.97
CA ARG A 232 -19.51 6.17 20.22
C ARG A 232 -18.63 5.84 21.43
N ASN A 233 -17.88 4.74 21.39
CA ASN A 233 -17.00 4.33 22.48
C ASN A 233 -15.90 5.37 22.75
N MET A 234 -15.36 6.00 21.70
CA MET A 234 -14.41 7.10 21.84
C MET A 234 -15.04 8.33 22.50
N LYS A 235 -16.23 8.74 22.06
CA LYS A 235 -16.95 9.90 22.63
C LYS A 235 -17.33 9.68 24.09
N LEU A 236 -17.90 8.53 24.42
CA LEU A 236 -18.35 8.20 25.79
C LEU A 236 -17.20 8.18 26.79
N LYS A 237 -16.01 7.76 26.37
CA LYS A 237 -14.83 7.62 27.24
C LYS A 237 -13.83 8.76 27.10
N GLY A 238 -14.12 9.77 26.28
CA GLY A 238 -13.22 10.91 26.03
C GLY A 238 -11.85 10.50 25.46
N ILE A 239 -11.81 9.46 24.61
CA ILE A 239 -10.57 8.89 24.09
C ILE A 239 -10.12 9.70 22.86
N SER A 240 -8.88 10.17 22.88
CA SER A 240 -8.24 10.80 21.71
C SER A 240 -8.12 9.81 20.54
N GLU A 241 -8.26 10.30 19.30
CA GLU A 241 -8.15 9.47 18.10
C GLU A 241 -6.84 8.68 18.01
N GLN A 242 -5.71 9.31 18.36
CA GLN A 242 -4.39 8.69 18.39
C GLN A 242 -4.38 7.37 19.20
N ARG A 243 -4.94 7.38 20.41
CA ARG A 243 -5.06 6.17 21.24
C ARG A 243 -5.98 5.12 20.65
N ALA A 244 -7.06 5.54 19.99
CA ALA A 244 -7.96 4.60 19.35
C ALA A 244 -7.25 3.88 18.20
N VAL A 245 -6.43 4.60 17.41
CA VAL A 245 -5.59 4.04 16.35
C VAL A 245 -4.56 3.07 16.92
N GLN A 246 -3.84 3.43 17.99
CA GLN A 246 -2.89 2.52 18.65
C GLN A 246 -3.56 1.24 19.15
N ALA A 247 -4.67 1.39 19.87
CA ALA A 247 -5.42 0.25 20.38
C ALA A 247 -5.91 -0.65 19.24
N TRP A 248 -6.39 -0.05 18.13
CA TRP A 248 -6.80 -0.78 16.93
C TRP A 248 -5.66 -1.57 16.31
N GLU A 249 -4.49 -0.95 16.18
CA GLU A 249 -3.33 -1.56 15.53
C GLU A 249 -2.77 -2.73 16.35
N MET A 250 -2.82 -2.63 17.68
CA MET A 250 -2.43 -3.71 18.59
C MET A 250 -3.40 -4.90 18.63
N MET A 251 -4.61 -4.76 18.09
CA MET A 251 -5.52 -5.90 17.95
C MET A 251 -5.00 -6.85 16.87
N LYS A 252 -4.96 -8.14 17.21
CA LYS A 252 -4.57 -9.21 16.27
C LYS A 252 -5.76 -9.93 15.64
N ASN A 253 -6.88 -9.94 16.36
CA ASN A 253 -8.07 -10.70 15.99
C ASN A 253 -9.16 -9.75 15.49
N ALA A 254 -10.24 -10.32 14.97
CA ALA A 254 -11.42 -9.57 14.58
C ALA A 254 -11.90 -8.63 15.70
N TRP A 255 -12.51 -7.52 15.28
CA TRP A 255 -13.10 -6.53 16.18
C TRP A 255 -13.98 -7.18 17.25
N THR A 256 -13.60 -6.99 18.51
CA THR A 256 -14.49 -7.18 19.66
C THR A 256 -14.32 -5.99 20.59
N GLU A 257 -15.43 -5.52 21.14
CA GLU A 257 -15.42 -4.38 22.07
C GLU A 257 -14.54 -4.66 23.28
N THR A 258 -14.55 -5.89 23.78
CA THR A 258 -13.74 -6.32 24.92
C THR A 258 -12.23 -6.31 24.63
N GLU A 259 -11.80 -6.75 23.45
CA GLU A 259 -10.39 -6.71 23.06
C GLU A 259 -9.92 -5.27 22.86
N PHE A 260 -10.74 -4.45 22.19
CA PHE A 260 -10.43 -3.04 22.00
C PHE A 260 -10.31 -2.30 23.34
N GLU A 261 -11.22 -2.56 24.27
CA GLU A 261 -11.16 -2.03 25.63
C GLU A 261 -9.92 -2.50 26.40
N ARG A 262 -9.54 -3.77 26.23
CA ARG A 262 -8.30 -4.30 26.82
C ARG A 262 -7.09 -3.51 26.32
N ARG A 263 -6.98 -3.29 25.01
CA ARG A 263 -5.88 -2.51 24.40
C ARG A 263 -5.91 -1.04 24.81
N LEU A 264 -7.09 -0.42 24.88
CA LEU A 264 -7.23 0.94 25.40
C LEU A 264 -6.77 1.07 26.86
N ASN A 265 -7.07 0.07 27.69
CA ASN A 265 -6.62 0.05 29.09
C ASN A 265 -5.10 -0.11 29.19
N GLU A 266 -4.44 -0.81 28.26
CA GLU A 266 -2.98 -0.85 28.17
C GLU A 266 -2.41 0.55 27.85
N MET A 267 -3.06 1.31 26.95
CA MET A 267 -2.60 2.66 26.57
C MET A 267 -2.72 3.70 27.70
N LYS A 268 -3.53 3.46 28.73
CA LYS A 268 -3.63 4.36 29.91
C LYS A 268 -2.29 4.52 30.63
N ILE A 269 -1.35 3.60 30.46
CA ILE A 269 0.01 3.72 31.00
C ILE A 269 0.70 4.99 30.49
N GLN A 270 0.42 5.42 29.26
CA GLN A 270 0.99 6.64 28.67
C GLN A 270 0.52 7.93 29.37
N ASP A 271 -0.58 7.89 30.13
CA ASP A 271 -1.03 9.04 30.92
C ASP A 271 -0.34 9.15 32.27
N GLN A 272 0.14 8.03 32.79
CA GLN A 272 0.89 8.01 34.04
C GLN A 272 2.30 8.60 33.86
N TYR A 273 2.83 8.56 32.63
CA TYR A 273 4.20 8.92 32.31
C TYR A 273 4.24 9.90 31.12
N PRO A 274 4.10 11.22 31.36
CA PRO A 274 4.14 12.23 30.30
C PRO A 274 5.46 12.25 29.52
N GLU A 275 6.54 11.73 30.11
CA GLU A 275 7.86 11.59 29.49
C GLU A 275 7.79 10.79 28.17
N ILE A 276 6.85 9.84 28.08
CA ILE A 276 6.62 9.05 26.86
C ILE A 276 6.16 9.94 25.70
N LYS A 277 5.26 10.89 25.95
CA LYS A 277 4.77 11.80 24.90
C LYS A 277 5.84 12.82 24.52
N GLU A 278 6.57 13.34 25.52
CA GLU A 278 7.63 14.32 25.29
C GLU A 278 8.77 13.77 24.43
N ILE A 279 9.23 12.55 24.71
CA ILE A 279 10.33 11.97 23.93
C ILE A 279 9.91 11.69 22.49
N VAL A 280 8.68 11.22 22.27
CA VAL A 280 8.20 10.90 20.92
C VAL A 280 8.02 12.17 20.11
N ALA A 281 7.54 13.26 20.72
CA ALA A 281 7.49 14.58 20.07
C ALA A 281 8.88 15.07 19.66
N LYS A 282 9.89 14.91 20.55
CA LYS A 282 11.29 15.26 20.24
C LYS A 282 11.88 14.39 19.13
N MET A 283 11.68 13.08 19.18
CA MET A 283 12.11 12.17 18.11
C MET A 283 11.40 12.45 16.80
N GLY A 284 10.14 12.90 16.83
CA GLY A 284 9.39 13.35 15.66
C GLY A 284 9.89 14.68 15.06
N ARG A 285 10.83 15.35 15.74
CA ARG A 285 11.32 16.69 15.43
C ARG A 285 10.16 17.67 15.23
N VAL A 286 9.14 17.54 16.08
CA VAL A 286 8.01 18.47 16.11
C VAL A 286 8.53 19.77 16.73
N ALA A 287 8.41 20.88 16.01
CA ALA A 287 8.88 22.16 16.53
C ALA A 287 8.06 22.55 17.77
N ASP A 288 8.73 22.84 18.89
CA ASP A 288 8.08 23.49 20.02
C ASP A 288 7.40 24.78 19.55
N ALA A 289 6.28 25.18 20.17
CA ALA A 289 5.56 26.42 19.87
C ALA A 289 6.45 27.69 19.91
N ASN A 290 7.65 27.59 20.49
CA ASN A 290 8.66 28.63 20.56
C ASN A 290 9.67 28.65 19.39
N GLY A 291 9.54 27.76 18.39
CA GLY A 291 10.30 27.80 17.13
C GLY A 291 11.82 27.66 17.25
N LYS A 292 12.35 27.21 18.40
CA LYS A 292 13.80 27.19 18.69
C LYS A 292 14.55 26.04 18.01
N ASP A 293 13.86 24.97 17.63
CA ASP A 293 14.47 23.80 16.98
C ASP A 293 14.50 23.97 15.46
N ARG A 294 15.27 24.96 14.99
CA ARG A 294 15.65 25.03 13.58
C ARG A 294 16.65 23.91 13.32
N LEU A 295 16.31 22.98 12.43
CA LEU A 295 17.19 21.95 11.89
C LEU A 295 18.52 22.60 11.47
N THR A 296 19.55 22.48 12.30
CA THR A 296 20.93 22.81 11.92
C THR A 296 21.41 21.74 10.95
N ILE A 297 21.49 22.12 9.68
CA ILE A 297 22.03 21.29 8.61
C ILE A 297 23.50 21.05 8.91
N ALA A 298 23.85 19.80 9.24
CA ALA A 298 25.23 19.33 9.23
C ALA A 298 25.44 18.45 7.99
N SER A 299 25.38 19.07 6.82
CA SER A 299 25.94 18.48 5.62
C SER A 299 26.55 19.61 4.80
N GLY A 300 27.87 19.75 4.89
CA GLY A 300 28.68 20.59 4.00
C GLY A 300 28.76 20.01 2.59
N VAL A 301 27.61 19.79 1.97
CA VAL A 301 27.50 19.38 0.57
C VAL A 301 27.13 20.63 -0.21
N ASP A 302 28.00 21.03 -1.14
CA ASP A 302 27.77 22.12 -2.07
C ASP A 302 26.36 22.01 -2.66
N MET A 303 25.51 22.98 -2.36
CA MET A 303 24.15 23.03 -2.90
C MET A 303 24.24 23.32 -4.40
N LYS A 304 24.10 22.29 -5.23
CA LYS A 304 23.71 22.50 -6.63
C LYS A 304 22.27 22.99 -6.65
N MET A 305 22.08 24.24 -7.05
CA MET A 305 20.76 24.79 -7.34
C MET A 305 20.20 24.07 -8.56
N GLU A 306 19.18 23.23 -8.36
CA GLU A 306 18.30 22.80 -9.44
C GLU A 306 17.06 23.69 -9.40
N HIS A 307 16.77 24.36 -10.52
CA HIS A 307 15.61 25.23 -10.65
C HIS A 307 14.34 24.40 -10.84
N SER A 308 13.39 24.64 -9.94
CA SER A 308 12.10 23.96 -9.84
C SER A 308 11.18 24.22 -11.03
N SER A 309 10.34 23.22 -11.29
CA SER A 309 9.32 23.05 -12.32
C SER A 309 8.33 24.22 -12.53
N GLY A 310 8.11 24.59 -13.79
CA GLY A 310 6.81 24.86 -14.46
C GLY A 310 5.84 25.97 -14.00
N SER A 311 5.88 26.49 -12.76
CA SER A 311 4.83 27.36 -12.23
C SER A 311 5.25 28.80 -11.91
N ASP A 312 6.49 29.18 -12.22
CA ASP A 312 7.08 30.47 -11.84
C ASP A 312 7.02 31.54 -12.97
N ILE A 313 6.19 31.32 -13.99
CA ILE A 313 6.07 32.20 -15.17
C ILE A 313 5.34 33.49 -14.77
N GLU A 314 6.03 34.64 -14.84
CA GLU A 314 5.46 35.96 -14.61
C GLU A 314 4.97 36.62 -15.90
N GLY A 315 5.57 36.27 -17.04
CA GLY A 315 5.19 36.79 -18.34
C GLY A 315 6.14 36.36 -19.45
N ILE A 316 6.10 37.09 -20.56
CA ILE A 316 6.97 36.87 -21.72
C ILE A 316 8.05 37.95 -21.72
N THR A 317 9.27 37.59 -22.06
CA THR A 317 10.40 38.49 -22.33
C THR A 317 11.05 38.11 -23.65
N VAL A 318 12.04 38.88 -24.07
CA VAL A 318 12.80 38.66 -25.29
C VAL A 318 14.26 38.39 -24.93
N GLY A 319 14.84 37.32 -25.46
CA GLY A 319 16.22 36.90 -25.16
C GLY A 319 16.73 35.83 -26.13
N ASP A 320 17.66 35.01 -25.64
CA ASP A 320 18.33 33.92 -26.37
C ASP A 320 18.38 32.59 -25.57
N ASP A 321 17.63 32.48 -24.47
CA ASP A 321 17.57 31.25 -23.67
C ASP A 321 16.66 30.20 -24.32
N LEU A 322 17.27 29.09 -24.76
CA LEU A 322 16.56 27.99 -25.41
C LEU A 322 15.69 27.19 -24.44
N ASN A 323 16.01 27.19 -23.15
CA ASN A 323 15.31 26.37 -22.15
C ASN A 323 13.97 26.99 -21.70
N SER A 324 13.75 28.26 -22.02
CA SER A 324 12.55 29.02 -21.66
C SER A 324 11.74 29.48 -22.87
N LEU A 325 11.94 28.89 -24.05
CA LEU A 325 11.26 29.29 -25.28
C LEU A 325 9.74 29.15 -25.20
N LEU A 326 9.06 30.08 -25.85
CA LEU A 326 7.64 29.92 -26.09
C LEU A 326 7.37 28.79 -27.09
N PRO A 327 6.26 28.05 -26.93
CA PRO A 327 5.84 27.03 -27.90
C PRO A 327 5.75 27.55 -29.34
N LEU A 328 5.45 28.85 -29.52
CA LEU A 328 5.39 29.48 -30.83
C LEU A 328 6.78 29.58 -31.50
N GLU A 329 7.83 29.91 -30.76
CA GLU A 329 9.20 29.95 -31.29
C GLU A 329 9.69 28.52 -31.59
N LEU A 330 9.28 27.53 -30.78
CA LEU A 330 9.60 26.11 -31.01
C LEU A 330 8.88 25.53 -32.24
N ALA A 331 7.64 25.98 -32.50
CA ALA A 331 6.92 25.66 -33.72
C ALA A 331 7.59 26.28 -34.97
N GLN A 332 8.12 27.51 -34.86
CA GLN A 332 8.87 28.14 -35.96
C GLN A 332 10.19 27.44 -36.26
N TYR A 333 10.83 26.85 -35.26
CA TYR A 333 12.01 26.01 -35.45
C TYR A 333 11.68 24.65 -36.11
N SER A 334 10.51 24.10 -35.82
CA SER A 334 10.08 22.79 -36.35
C SER A 334 9.65 22.83 -37.83
N ASP A 335 9.47 24.01 -38.42
CA ASP A 335 9.02 24.21 -39.80
C ASP A 335 10.20 24.63 -40.69
N GLU A 336 10.51 23.81 -41.71
CA GLU A 336 11.68 23.99 -42.60
C GLU A 336 11.69 25.35 -43.31
N ASP A 337 10.51 25.92 -43.62
CA ASP A 337 10.40 27.22 -44.31
C ASP A 337 10.65 28.41 -43.36
N MET A 338 10.46 28.22 -42.04
CA MET A 338 10.51 29.26 -41.01
C MET A 338 11.72 29.17 -40.08
N GLU A 339 12.51 28.09 -40.17
CA GLU A 339 13.73 27.88 -39.39
C GLU A 339 14.71 29.06 -39.53
N GLY A 340 14.84 29.61 -40.74
CA GLY A 340 15.71 30.78 -41.01
C GLY A 340 15.31 32.03 -40.20
N LEU A 341 14.01 32.21 -39.93
CA LEU A 341 13.50 33.30 -39.08
C LEU A 341 13.84 33.06 -37.61
N PHE A 342 13.73 31.81 -37.13
CA PHE A 342 14.12 31.44 -35.78
C PHE A 342 15.62 31.67 -35.55
N ILE A 343 16.48 31.22 -36.47
CA ILE A 343 17.94 31.42 -36.38
C ILE A 343 18.29 32.93 -36.39
N TYR A 344 17.61 33.73 -37.22
CA TYR A 344 17.79 35.17 -37.23
C TYR A 344 17.41 35.81 -35.88
N LYS A 345 16.28 35.41 -35.29
CA LYS A 345 15.87 35.87 -33.96
C LYS A 345 16.83 35.42 -32.87
N TYR A 346 17.31 34.18 -32.90
CA TYR A 346 18.29 33.66 -31.94
C TYR A 346 19.58 34.51 -31.96
N ARG A 347 20.13 34.74 -33.15
CA ARG A 347 21.38 35.50 -33.32
C ARG A 347 21.25 36.97 -32.93
N THR A 348 20.06 37.54 -33.10
CA THR A 348 19.76 38.93 -32.72
C THR A 348 19.26 39.08 -31.29
N ARG A 349 19.20 37.99 -30.50
CA ARG A 349 18.65 37.92 -29.13
C ARG A 349 17.21 38.44 -29.05
N ARG A 350 16.41 38.03 -30.04
CA ARG A 350 15.02 38.44 -30.23
C ARG A 350 14.01 37.29 -30.09
N LEU A 351 14.39 36.15 -29.52
CA LEU A 351 13.45 35.06 -29.26
C LEU A 351 12.55 35.41 -28.09
N GLN A 352 11.27 35.03 -28.19
CA GLN A 352 10.34 35.17 -27.09
C GLN A 352 10.49 34.01 -26.12
N THR A 353 10.80 34.34 -24.86
CA THR A 353 10.99 33.37 -23.78
C THR A 353 10.11 33.69 -22.58
N PHE A 354 9.81 32.69 -21.76
CA PHE A 354 9.14 32.87 -20.49
C PHE A 354 10.07 33.57 -19.50
N ARG A 355 9.56 34.60 -18.81
CA ARG A 355 10.22 35.30 -17.72
C ARG A 355 9.76 34.72 -16.40
N TYR A 356 10.70 34.24 -15.61
CA TYR A 356 10.43 33.64 -14.31
C TYR A 356 10.62 34.64 -13.17
N LYS A 357 9.76 34.58 -12.15
CA LYS A 357 9.87 35.42 -10.93
C LYS A 357 11.21 35.25 -10.19
N SER A 358 11.86 34.11 -10.41
CA SER A 358 13.08 33.67 -9.75
C SER A 358 14.30 34.55 -10.12
N GLU A 359 14.31 35.22 -11.27
CA GLU A 359 15.42 36.08 -11.73
C GLU A 359 15.47 37.46 -11.03
N MET A 360 14.34 37.93 -10.46
CA MET A 360 14.24 39.28 -9.89
C MET A 360 14.74 39.39 -8.44
N ALA A 361 15.14 38.28 -7.80
CA ALA A 361 15.56 38.27 -6.41
C ALA A 361 17.04 38.71 -6.27
N LYS A 362 17.29 40.02 -6.28
CA LYS A 362 18.51 40.61 -5.70
C LYS A 362 18.74 40.05 -4.27
N PRO A 363 19.99 39.76 -3.86
CA PRO A 363 20.30 39.09 -2.60
C PRO A 363 20.21 40.07 -1.43
N SER A 364 19.00 40.44 -1.06
CA SER A 364 18.73 41.22 0.15
C SER A 364 17.78 40.44 1.04
N ARG A 365 18.35 39.75 2.03
CA ARG A 365 17.66 39.12 3.18
C ARG A 365 16.45 38.27 2.79
N LYS A 366 16.67 37.16 2.09
CA LYS A 366 15.71 36.05 2.12
C LYS A 366 16.10 35.11 3.26
N LEU A 367 15.21 35.01 4.25
CA LEU A 367 15.12 33.86 5.14
C LEU A 367 15.13 32.63 4.25
N GLY A 368 16.26 31.93 4.20
CA GLY A 368 16.41 30.75 3.37
C GLY A 368 15.33 29.75 3.78
N PHE A 369 14.42 29.43 2.87
CA PHE A 369 13.79 28.12 2.89
C PHE A 369 14.91 27.14 2.59
N THR A 370 15.57 26.69 3.66
CA THR A 370 16.36 25.47 3.63
C THR A 370 15.45 24.39 3.08
N HIS A 371 15.88 23.67 2.05
CA HIS A 371 15.28 22.37 1.73
C HIS A 371 15.07 21.63 3.04
N ALA A 372 13.85 21.10 3.27
CA ALA A 372 13.61 20.24 4.41
C ALA A 372 14.64 19.12 4.34
N SER A 373 15.68 19.18 5.17
CA SER A 373 16.59 18.06 5.34
C SER A 373 15.72 16.87 5.68
N ARG A 374 15.84 15.76 4.95
CA ARG A 374 15.08 14.55 5.25
C ARG A 374 15.24 14.28 6.75
N LYS A 375 14.10 14.21 7.48
CA LYS A 375 14.10 13.80 8.88
C LYS A 375 14.51 12.33 8.83
N GLY A 376 15.77 12.01 9.12
CA GLY A 376 16.33 10.66 8.98
C GLY A 376 15.53 9.59 9.74
N PRO A 377 15.94 8.33 9.73
CA PRO A 377 15.18 7.26 10.36
C PRO A 377 15.07 7.40 11.88
N MET A 378 14.02 6.80 12.45
CA MET A 378 13.85 6.62 13.89
C MET A 378 14.34 5.22 14.28
N ILE A 379 15.43 5.15 15.05
CA ILE A 379 16.03 3.87 15.47
C ILE A 379 15.75 3.67 16.96
N VAL A 380 15.03 2.61 17.33
CA VAL A 380 14.69 2.27 18.70
C VAL A 380 15.50 1.06 19.14
N CYS A 381 16.27 1.21 20.19
CA CYS A 381 17.00 0.12 20.83
C CYS A 381 16.24 -0.28 22.11
N LEU A 382 15.72 -1.52 22.16
CA LEU A 382 14.87 -2.02 23.26
C LEU A 382 15.59 -3.06 24.11
N ASP A 383 15.76 -2.77 25.39
CA ASP A 383 16.35 -3.71 26.34
C ASP A 383 15.40 -4.87 26.67
N THR A 384 15.88 -6.10 26.45
CA THR A 384 15.13 -7.33 26.72
C THR A 384 15.72 -8.16 27.88
N SER A 385 16.58 -7.53 28.70
CA SER A 385 17.17 -8.13 29.90
C SER A 385 16.13 -8.38 31.00
N ALA A 386 16.42 -9.32 31.91
CA ALA A 386 15.44 -9.76 32.92
C ALA A 386 14.83 -8.64 33.79
N SER A 387 15.55 -7.54 34.04
CA SER A 387 15.05 -6.38 34.83
C SER A 387 13.91 -5.64 34.13
N MET A 388 13.82 -5.73 32.81
CA MET A 388 12.81 -5.05 32.01
C MET A 388 11.49 -5.84 31.91
N TYR A 389 11.37 -7.00 32.56
CA TYR A 389 10.16 -7.82 32.54
C TYR A 389 9.01 -7.24 33.38
N GLY A 390 7.76 -7.38 32.91
CA GLY A 390 6.56 -6.99 33.66
C GLY A 390 6.15 -5.53 33.44
N THR A 391 6.23 -4.67 34.46
CA THR A 391 5.81 -3.25 34.32
C THR A 391 6.67 -2.48 33.30
N PRO A 392 8.02 -2.60 33.30
CA PRO A 392 8.86 -1.95 32.29
C PRO A 392 8.56 -2.43 30.86
N GLU A 393 8.27 -3.73 30.68
CA GLU A 393 7.86 -4.30 29.39
C GLU A 393 6.59 -3.62 28.87
N ARG A 394 5.57 -3.47 29.73
CA ARG A 394 4.31 -2.79 29.35
C ARG A 394 4.54 -1.32 28.99
N ILE A 395 5.35 -0.60 29.76
CA ILE A 395 5.73 0.78 29.46
C ILE A 395 6.44 0.85 28.09
N SER A 396 7.43 -0.02 27.87
CA SER A 396 8.21 -0.07 26.63
C SER A 396 7.35 -0.40 25.42
N SER A 397 6.43 -1.36 25.54
CA SER A 397 5.47 -1.71 24.48
C SER A 397 4.56 -0.54 24.12
N THR A 398 4.01 0.17 25.11
CA THR A 398 3.15 1.34 24.84
C THR A 398 3.92 2.50 24.19
N LEU A 399 5.19 2.66 24.53
CA LEU A 399 6.09 3.65 23.92
C LEU A 399 6.42 3.31 22.47
N ILE A 400 6.73 2.04 22.18
CA ILE A 400 7.00 1.58 20.80
C ILE A 400 5.76 1.80 19.92
N SER A 401 4.57 1.46 20.41
CA SER A 401 3.33 1.68 19.66
C SER A 401 3.11 3.17 19.31
N LEU A 402 3.44 4.08 20.24
CA LEU A 402 3.37 5.52 20.00
C LEU A 402 4.42 6.01 19.00
N ILE A 403 5.63 5.44 19.03
CA ILE A 403 6.68 5.73 18.05
C ILE A 403 6.29 5.25 16.66
N GLU A 404 5.77 4.03 16.54
CA GLU A 404 5.32 3.45 15.26
C GLU A 404 4.21 4.29 14.62
N GLU A 405 3.26 4.78 15.40
CA GLU A 405 2.21 5.67 14.90
C GLU A 405 2.78 7.03 14.45
N THR A 406 3.71 7.59 15.22
CA THR A 406 4.35 8.87 14.89
C THR A 406 5.24 8.75 13.65
N ALA A 407 5.94 7.63 13.49
CA ALA A 407 6.74 7.34 12.30
C ALA A 407 5.87 7.20 11.05
N GLU A 408 4.70 6.53 11.16
CA GLU A 408 3.73 6.45 10.07
C GLU A 408 3.18 7.82 9.69
N GLU A 409 2.86 8.67 10.68
CA GLU A 409 2.34 10.03 10.45
C GLU A 409 3.38 10.96 9.80
N LEU A 410 4.66 10.79 10.15
CA LEU A 410 5.75 11.59 9.60
C LEU A 410 6.35 11.02 8.32
N GLU A 411 5.86 9.87 7.84
CA GLU A 411 6.43 9.11 6.71
C GLU A 411 7.93 8.87 6.88
N ARG A 412 8.34 8.43 8.09
CA ARG A 412 9.73 8.15 8.45
C ARG A 412 9.97 6.66 8.61
N ASP A 413 11.12 6.21 8.15
CA ASP A 413 11.57 4.84 8.41
C ASP A 413 11.78 4.63 9.92
N CYS A 414 11.36 3.47 10.42
CA CYS A 414 11.45 3.14 11.84
C CYS A 414 12.00 1.74 12.05
N PHE A 415 13.11 1.64 12.77
CA PHE A 415 13.83 0.40 13.03
C PHE A 415 13.84 0.06 14.52
N LEU A 416 13.70 -1.22 14.85
CA LEU A 416 13.83 -1.74 16.21
C LEU A 416 15.05 -2.67 16.30
N ILE A 417 15.93 -2.42 17.27
CA ILE A 417 17.07 -3.28 17.61
C ILE A 417 16.84 -3.79 19.03
N ASP A 418 16.78 -5.10 19.22
CA ASP A 418 16.67 -5.70 20.54
C ASP A 418 18.05 -5.84 21.21
N PHE A 419 18.15 -5.54 22.51
CA PHE A 419 19.33 -5.92 23.31
C PHE A 419 19.13 -7.34 23.81
N SER A 420 19.41 -8.34 22.97
CA SER A 420 19.42 -9.75 23.36
C SER A 420 20.75 -10.42 22.99
N VAL A 421 20.85 -11.74 23.18
CA VAL A 421 22.03 -12.54 22.80
C VAL A 421 22.24 -12.52 21.28
N SER A 422 21.16 -12.35 20.51
CA SER A 422 21.14 -12.24 19.05
C SER A 422 20.42 -10.94 18.66
N THR A 423 21.18 -9.89 18.37
CA THR A 423 20.61 -8.61 17.97
C THR A 423 20.21 -8.68 16.48
N ARG A 424 19.01 -8.22 16.10
CA ARG A 424 18.62 -7.99 14.68
C ARG A 424 17.87 -6.68 14.55
N ALA A 425 18.18 -5.93 13.49
CA ALA A 425 17.40 -4.75 13.11
C ALA A 425 16.09 -5.19 12.43
N ILE A 426 14.97 -4.79 12.99
CA ILE A 426 13.63 -5.07 12.48
C ILE A 426 13.08 -3.76 11.91
N ASP A 427 12.75 -3.74 10.61
CA ASP A 427 11.97 -2.66 10.01
C ASP A 427 10.51 -2.75 10.47
N LEU A 428 10.11 -1.82 11.35
CA LEU A 428 8.77 -1.79 11.92
C LEU A 428 7.71 -1.43 10.87
N MET A 429 8.07 -0.63 9.86
CA MET A 429 7.14 -0.21 8.81
C MET A 429 6.88 -1.35 7.82
N ALA A 430 7.93 -2.08 7.43
CA ALA A 430 7.79 -3.30 6.63
C ALA A 430 6.98 -4.37 7.39
N LYS A 431 7.29 -4.58 8.68
CA LYS A 431 6.53 -5.52 9.52
C LYS A 431 5.06 -5.13 9.61
N ARG A 432 4.74 -3.86 9.86
CA ARG A 432 3.37 -3.37 9.93
C ARG A 432 2.64 -3.54 8.61
N LYS A 433 3.32 -3.33 7.48
CA LYS A 433 2.75 -3.62 6.14
C LYS A 433 2.36 -5.10 6.03
N VAL A 434 3.23 -6.02 6.44
CA VAL A 434 2.94 -7.46 6.45
C VAL A 434 1.78 -7.80 7.40
N GLU A 435 1.75 -7.22 8.60
CA GLU A 435 0.67 -7.44 9.56
C GLU A 435 -0.68 -6.92 9.05
N ARG A 436 -0.72 -5.76 8.39
CA ARG A 436 -1.93 -5.25 7.73
C ARG A 436 -2.42 -6.21 6.64
N LEU A 437 -1.52 -6.76 5.84
CA LEU A 437 -1.87 -7.75 4.81
C LEU A 437 -2.42 -9.05 5.43
N LYS A 438 -1.83 -9.51 6.55
CA LYS A 438 -2.36 -10.66 7.30
C LYS A 438 -3.74 -10.39 7.87
N LYS A 439 -3.99 -9.18 8.41
CA LYS A 439 -5.31 -8.78 8.92
C LYS A 439 -6.38 -8.89 7.84
N ILE A 440 -6.06 -8.58 6.58
CA ILE A 440 -7.01 -8.69 5.46
C ILE A 440 -7.08 -10.09 4.82
N GLY A 441 -6.35 -11.08 5.34
CA GLY A 441 -6.38 -12.46 4.85
C GLY A 441 -5.26 -12.83 3.86
N ILE A 442 -4.31 -11.93 3.60
CA ILE A 442 -3.15 -12.20 2.73
C ILE A 442 -1.97 -12.66 3.59
N ASN A 443 -1.62 -13.94 3.48
CA ASN A 443 -0.51 -14.54 4.22
C ASN A 443 0.79 -14.51 3.42
N ILE A 444 1.62 -13.47 3.56
CA ILE A 444 2.95 -13.50 2.93
C ILE A 444 3.85 -14.47 3.70
N VAL A 445 4.34 -15.50 3.02
CA VAL A 445 5.35 -16.42 3.56
C VAL A 445 6.72 -15.87 3.23
N GLU A 446 7.26 -15.01 4.08
CA GLU A 446 8.66 -14.59 3.98
C GLU A 446 9.59 -15.76 4.37
N GLY A 447 10.74 -15.83 3.71
CA GLY A 447 11.72 -16.91 3.91
C GLY A 447 12.30 -16.89 5.32
N LYS A 448 12.43 -18.09 5.90
CA LYS A 448 13.16 -18.45 7.15
C LYS A 448 13.34 -17.33 8.20
N GLU A 449 12.57 -17.51 9.28
CA GLU A 449 12.84 -17.20 10.69
C GLU A 449 11.85 -16.23 11.36
N ASP A 450 11.14 -16.80 12.32
CA ASP A 450 10.59 -16.18 13.53
C ASP A 450 9.47 -15.15 13.36
N THR A 451 8.25 -15.69 13.24
CA THR A 451 7.05 -15.11 13.85
C THR A 451 7.19 -15.03 15.38
N ALA A 452 8.15 -14.24 15.86
CA ALA A 452 8.09 -13.59 17.15
C ALA A 452 7.21 -12.34 16.97
N SER A 453 5.94 -12.52 17.30
CA SER A 453 4.95 -11.45 17.37
C SER A 453 5.48 -10.21 18.08
N ALA A 454 5.44 -9.02 17.47
CA ALA A 454 5.89 -7.78 18.13
C ALA A 454 5.10 -7.40 19.39
N SER A 455 3.97 -8.05 19.69
CA SER A 455 3.30 -7.83 20.98
C SER A 455 4.02 -8.54 22.15
N HIS A 456 4.92 -9.48 21.85
CA HIS A 456 5.84 -10.11 22.79
C HIS A 456 7.08 -10.51 21.97
N LEU A 457 8.06 -9.62 21.86
CA LEU A 457 9.43 -10.10 21.62
C LEU A 457 9.68 -11.17 22.70
N PRO A 458 10.16 -12.38 22.35
CA PRO A 458 10.54 -13.33 23.38
C PRO A 458 11.60 -12.65 24.24
N PHE A 459 11.21 -12.27 25.45
CA PHE A 459 12.13 -11.81 26.47
C PHE A 459 12.96 -13.03 26.86
N ILE A 460 14.10 -13.21 26.18
CA ILE A 460 14.92 -14.41 26.35
C ILE A 460 15.62 -14.41 27.72
N GLY A 461 15.47 -13.35 28.53
CA GLY A 461 15.94 -13.36 29.92
C GLY A 461 17.46 -13.55 30.02
N GLY A 462 18.19 -12.99 29.05
CA GLY A 462 19.64 -13.00 28.99
C GLY A 462 20.27 -11.76 29.63
N GLY A 463 21.61 -11.73 29.66
CA GLY A 463 22.37 -10.54 30.07
C GLY A 463 22.43 -9.46 28.97
N THR A 464 22.73 -8.22 29.37
CA THR A 464 22.76 -7.04 28.49
C THR A 464 24.10 -6.93 27.76
N SER A 465 24.10 -7.00 26.42
CA SER A 465 25.32 -6.81 25.60
C SER A 465 25.28 -5.49 24.83
N ALA A 466 25.71 -4.41 25.48
CA ALA A 466 25.82 -3.08 24.88
C ALA A 466 26.61 -3.09 23.56
N LYS A 467 27.71 -3.85 23.52
CA LYS A 467 28.63 -3.89 22.38
C LYS A 467 27.96 -4.36 21.10
N LYS A 468 27.13 -5.41 21.16
CA LYS A 468 26.44 -5.97 19.98
C LYS A 468 25.40 -4.98 19.44
N MET A 469 24.54 -4.48 20.33
CA MET A 469 23.50 -3.51 19.99
C MET A 469 24.10 -2.24 19.38
N MET A 470 25.17 -1.70 19.99
CA MET A 470 25.87 -0.54 19.45
C MET A 470 26.51 -0.82 18.08
N SER A 471 27.11 -2.00 17.89
CA SER A 471 27.75 -2.34 16.60
C SER A 471 26.72 -2.38 15.46
N GLN A 472 25.53 -2.96 15.70
CA GLN A 472 24.46 -2.97 14.72
C GLN A 472 23.84 -1.59 14.50
N MET A 473 23.66 -0.81 15.56
CA MET A 473 23.22 0.58 15.44
C MET A 473 24.17 1.39 14.55
N PHE A 474 25.48 1.22 14.73
CA PHE A 474 26.48 1.86 13.87
C PHE A 474 26.46 1.31 12.45
N GLU A 475 26.33 0.00 12.26
CA GLU A 475 26.20 -0.61 10.93
C GLU A 475 25.00 -0.08 10.15
N LEU A 476 23.85 0.12 10.81
CA LEU A 476 22.68 0.76 10.20
C LEU A 476 22.95 2.23 9.87
N LEU A 477 23.58 2.98 10.77
CA LEU A 477 23.90 4.40 10.54
C LEU A 477 24.97 4.60 9.45
N ASP A 478 25.84 3.61 9.24
CA ASP A 478 26.86 3.59 8.20
C ASP A 478 26.32 3.10 6.85
N HIS A 479 25.24 2.31 6.85
CA HIS A 479 24.58 1.87 5.62
C HIS A 479 24.01 3.06 4.84
N ASP A 480 24.22 3.10 3.53
CA ASP A 480 23.59 4.05 2.60
C ASP A 480 23.76 5.56 2.89
N GLY A 481 24.98 6.00 3.25
CA GLY A 481 25.62 7.31 3.00
C GLY A 481 24.88 8.62 3.35
N LEU A 482 23.67 8.83 2.83
CA LEU A 482 22.83 10.01 3.00
C LEU A 482 21.46 9.72 3.63
N HIS A 483 21.00 8.45 3.66
CA HIS A 483 19.68 8.08 4.18
C HIS A 483 19.57 8.19 5.70
N TYR A 484 20.68 8.01 6.42
CA TYR A 484 20.72 7.96 7.89
C TYR A 484 21.22 9.25 8.55
N VAL A 485 21.54 10.28 7.75
CA VAL A 485 21.79 11.64 8.26
C VAL A 485 20.54 12.12 8.97
N ASN A 486 20.69 12.86 10.07
CA ASN A 486 19.55 13.32 10.86
C ASN A 486 18.68 12.19 11.46
N ALA A 487 19.27 11.03 11.77
CA ALA A 487 18.54 9.99 12.50
C ALA A 487 18.21 10.42 13.95
N ASP A 488 17.17 9.80 14.52
CA ASP A 488 16.84 9.92 15.94
C ASP A 488 16.92 8.53 16.56
N VAL A 489 17.88 8.34 17.47
CA VAL A 489 18.17 7.07 18.13
C VAL A 489 17.61 7.12 19.56
N LEU A 490 16.82 6.13 19.95
CA LEU A 490 16.26 6.00 21.29
C LEU A 490 16.71 4.72 21.98
N TRP A 491 17.21 4.81 23.20
CA TRP A 491 17.44 3.65 24.05
C TRP A 491 16.34 3.51 25.11
N ILE A 492 15.74 2.33 25.24
CA ILE A 492 14.76 1.98 26.26
C ILE A 492 15.38 0.90 27.15
N THR A 493 15.83 1.27 28.35
CA THR A 493 16.59 0.39 29.25
C THR A 493 16.54 0.92 30.68
N ASP A 494 16.95 0.13 31.67
CA ASP A 494 17.23 0.61 33.03
C ASP A 494 18.60 1.34 33.13
N PHE A 495 19.40 1.29 32.06
CA PHE A 495 20.77 1.80 31.94
C PHE A 495 21.80 1.09 32.84
N LEU A 496 21.50 -0.13 33.31
CA LEU A 496 22.46 -1.01 33.98
C LEU A 496 23.37 -1.70 32.94
N ILE A 497 24.02 -0.89 32.12
CA ILE A 497 24.80 -1.31 30.96
C ILE A 497 26.28 -1.13 31.28
N PRO A 498 27.11 -2.20 31.16
CA PRO A 498 28.57 -2.09 31.36
C PRO A 498 29.20 -1.05 30.42
N ASN A 499 30.19 -0.30 30.93
CA ASN A 499 30.84 0.75 30.17
C ASN A 499 31.52 0.19 28.90
N PRO A 500 31.20 0.72 27.71
CA PRO A 500 31.76 0.27 26.45
C PRO A 500 33.19 0.80 26.26
N SER A 501 33.89 0.32 25.23
CA SER A 501 35.23 0.81 24.90
C SER A 501 35.21 2.29 24.47
N GLN A 502 36.30 3.01 24.72
CA GLN A 502 36.44 4.43 24.34
C GLN A 502 36.27 4.69 22.83
N ALA A 503 36.65 3.72 21.98
CA ALA A 503 36.42 3.79 20.55
C ALA A 503 34.92 3.91 20.21
N MET A 504 34.08 3.12 20.87
CA MET A 504 32.62 3.12 20.68
C MET A 504 31.99 4.42 21.19
N LEU A 505 32.50 4.98 22.28
CA LEU A 505 32.06 6.28 22.82
C LEU A 505 32.47 7.46 21.92
N SER A 506 33.60 7.35 21.22
CA SER A 506 34.05 8.36 20.26
C SER A 506 33.10 8.45 19.06
N ARG A 507 32.65 7.30 18.54
CA ARG A 507 31.66 7.24 17.45
C ARG A 507 30.34 7.95 17.77
N PHE A 508 29.87 7.92 19.02
CA PHE A 508 28.69 8.70 19.43
C PHE A 508 28.84 10.19 19.15
N LYS A 509 30.05 10.75 19.34
CA LYS A 509 30.32 12.16 19.07
C LYS A 509 30.31 12.43 17.56
N GLU A 510 30.96 11.57 16.78
CA GLU A 510 30.99 11.66 15.33
C GLU A 510 29.57 11.65 14.72
N TYR A 511 28.68 10.76 15.15
CA TYR A 511 27.29 10.77 14.65
C TYR A 511 26.48 11.97 15.13
N LYS A 512 26.77 12.53 16.30
CA LYS A 512 26.12 13.78 16.72
C LYS A 512 26.49 14.93 15.79
N GLU A 513 27.70 14.93 15.25
CA GLU A 513 28.14 15.91 14.25
C GLU A 513 27.37 15.77 12.93
N THR A 514 26.84 14.59 12.58
CA THR A 514 25.98 14.40 11.40
C THR A 514 24.51 14.81 11.61
N GLY A 515 24.19 15.45 12.75
CA GLY A 515 22.83 15.84 13.10
C GLY A 515 21.97 14.71 13.69
N THR A 516 22.58 13.55 13.98
CA THR A 516 21.93 12.44 14.69
C THR A 516 21.70 12.82 16.16
N ARG A 517 20.50 12.56 16.68
CA ARG A 517 20.18 12.82 18.09
C ARG A 517 20.00 11.51 18.84
N PHE A 518 20.64 11.40 19.99
CA PHE A 518 20.54 10.25 20.88
C PHE A 518 19.66 10.59 22.09
N TYR A 519 18.60 9.81 22.29
CA TYR A 519 17.67 9.93 23.41
C TYR A 519 17.64 8.64 24.23
N GLY A 520 17.25 8.77 25.50
CA GLY A 520 17.07 7.63 26.39
C GLY A 520 15.79 7.71 27.20
N ILE A 521 15.12 6.57 27.41
CA ILE A 521 14.16 6.37 28.49
C ILE A 521 14.78 5.38 29.47
N ARG A 522 15.08 5.90 30.66
CA ARG A 522 15.51 5.13 31.82
C ARG A 522 14.28 4.65 32.58
N ILE A 523 13.99 3.36 32.55
CA ILE A 523 12.88 2.78 33.32
C ILE A 523 13.44 2.13 34.59
N VAL A 524 13.12 2.71 35.75
CA VAL A 524 13.66 2.23 37.04
C VAL A 524 12.60 2.20 38.12
N ARG A 525 12.86 1.42 39.17
CA ARG A 525 11.97 1.37 40.33
C ARG A 525 12.00 2.71 41.07
N SER A 526 10.91 3.04 41.75
CA SER A 526 10.78 4.34 42.45
C SER A 526 11.82 4.55 43.56
N ASP A 527 12.35 3.47 44.13
CA ASP A 527 13.36 3.43 45.19
C ASP A 527 14.81 3.46 44.67
N ASP A 528 15.02 3.34 43.37
CA ASP A 528 16.34 3.40 42.74
C ASP A 528 16.89 4.84 42.77
N LYS A 529 18.08 5.00 43.38
CA LYS A 529 18.81 6.28 43.50
C LYS A 529 20.13 6.27 42.75
N GLU A 530 20.44 5.22 41.99
CA GLU A 530 21.73 5.13 41.31
C GLU A 530 21.88 6.23 40.25
N PRO A 531 23.06 6.90 40.20
CA PRO A 531 23.34 7.90 39.19
C PRO A 531 23.43 7.26 37.81
N ASN A 532 22.98 7.97 36.77
CA ASN A 532 23.10 7.50 35.39
C ASN A 532 24.42 8.00 34.77
N GLU A 533 25.40 7.10 34.64
CA GLU A 533 26.71 7.37 34.01
C GLU A 533 26.58 7.74 32.52
N TRP A 534 25.52 7.31 31.85
CA TRP A 534 25.33 7.52 30.41
C TRP A 534 24.85 8.92 30.05
N LYS A 535 24.44 9.72 31.04
CA LYS A 535 23.81 11.04 30.81
C LYS A 535 24.64 11.98 29.92
N ALA A 536 25.97 11.90 29.99
CA ALA A 536 26.86 12.75 29.19
C ALA A 536 26.86 12.41 27.69
N TYR A 537 26.49 11.18 27.31
CA TYR A 537 26.55 10.71 25.93
C TYR A 537 25.25 10.91 25.15
N PHE A 538 24.16 11.27 25.82
CA PHE A 538 22.84 11.46 25.20
C PHE A 538 22.49 12.94 25.09
N ASN A 539 21.65 13.29 24.11
CA ASN A 539 21.08 14.62 24.01
C ASN A 539 20.08 14.87 25.14
N GLN A 540 19.27 13.86 25.47
CA GLN A 540 18.34 13.89 26.59
C GLN A 540 18.05 12.46 27.08
N ILE A 541 18.02 12.27 28.40
CA ILE A 541 17.50 11.04 29.02
C ILE A 541 16.32 11.39 29.92
N TYR A 542 15.19 10.75 29.68
CA TYR A 542 13.99 10.81 30.51
C TYR A 542 13.99 9.66 31.50
N THR A 543 13.54 9.89 32.72
CA THR A 543 13.47 8.83 33.75
C THR A 543 12.03 8.54 34.08
N VAL A 544 11.59 7.31 33.80
CA VAL A 544 10.29 6.79 34.18
C VAL A 544 10.44 5.96 35.45
N ARG A 545 9.80 6.41 36.53
CA ARG A 545 9.81 5.72 37.83
C ARG A 545 8.52 4.95 38.02
N TYR A 546 8.62 3.61 38.09
CA TYR A 546 7.45 2.77 38.32
C TYR A 546 7.40 2.22 39.74
N ARG A 547 6.20 1.87 40.20
CA ARG A 547 5.99 1.09 41.43
C ARG A 547 5.69 -0.35 41.05
N PRO A 548 6.39 -1.34 41.63
CA PRO A 548 6.09 -2.73 41.35
C PRO A 548 4.68 -3.06 41.85
N LEU A 549 3.89 -3.72 41.00
CA LEU A 549 2.61 -4.29 41.40
C LEU A 549 2.89 -5.36 42.47
N ARG A 550 2.46 -5.12 43.72
CA ARG A 550 2.46 -6.16 44.74
C ARG A 550 1.50 -7.25 44.27
N ARG A 551 2.03 -8.42 43.88
CA ARG A 551 1.22 -9.63 43.78
C ARG A 551 0.79 -9.97 45.21
N TYR A 552 -0.51 -9.82 45.49
CA TYR A 552 -1.15 -10.42 46.66
C TYR A 552 -1.49 -11.87 46.35
#